data_AF-A0A847NK42-F1
#
_entry.id   AF-A0A847NK42-F1
#
_cell.length_a   1.000
_cell.length_b   1.000
_cell.length_c   1.000
_cell.angle_alpha   90.00
_cell.angle_beta   90.00
_cell.angle_gamma   90.00
#
_symmetry.space_group_name_H-M   'P 1'
#
loop_
_entity.id
_entity.type
_entity.pdbx_description
1 polymer ?
#
loop_
_entity_poly.entity_id
_entity_poly.type
_entity_poly.pdbx_seq_one_letter_code
_entity_poly.pdbx_strand_id
1 'polypeptide(L)'
;MRVQRYVNDIEKIIDKTEIYGRELGIVGKYLNINIKSNIKNYLDMIYERRGFSREELVIIIKEFNDYLGYDILDEYGDKMDSLLNMTSEEIDLNLQDTDNLNELN
;
A
#
# COMPACT_ATOMS: atom_id res chain seq x y z
N MET A 1 6.87 -4.87 14.05
CA MET A 1 5.76 -3.90 13.95
C MET A 1 5.14 -3.97 12.56
N ARG A 2 3.83 -3.72 12.43
CA ARG A 2 3.07 -3.85 11.17
C ARG A 2 3.61 -2.94 10.05
N VAL A 3 3.93 -1.68 10.37
CA VAL A 3 4.53 -0.71 9.42
C VAL A 3 5.87 -1.18 8.84
N GLN A 4 6.71 -1.88 9.63
CA GLN A 4 7.98 -2.42 9.15
C GLN A 4 7.79 -3.45 8.03
N ARG A 5 6.71 -4.24 8.08
CA ARG A 5 6.39 -5.17 7.00
C ARG A 5 6.06 -4.42 5.70
N TYR A 6 5.33 -3.30 5.80
CA TYR A 6 5.01 -2.47 4.64
C TYR A 6 6.26 -1.88 4.01
N VAL A 7 7.17 -1.37 4.84
CA VAL A 7 8.50 -0.89 4.40
C VAL A 7 9.25 -2.01 3.67
N ASN A 8 9.40 -3.18 4.29
CA ASN A 8 10.15 -4.29 3.70
C ASN A 8 9.54 -4.79 2.38
N ASP A 9 8.22 -4.73 2.22
CA ASP A 9 7.55 -5.17 1.00
C ASP A 9 7.69 -4.12 -0.12
N ILE A 10 7.72 -2.82 0.21
CA ILE A 10 8.04 -1.75 -0.73
C ILE A 10 9.51 -1.83 -1.19
N GLU A 11 10.44 -2.12 -0.29
CA GLU A 11 11.85 -2.36 -0.64
C GLU A 11 11.99 -3.48 -1.68
N LYS A 12 11.28 -4.60 -1.50
CA LYS A 12 11.26 -5.70 -2.49
C LYS A 12 10.69 -5.27 -3.84
N ILE A 13 9.74 -4.35 -3.88
CA ILE A 13 9.20 -3.80 -5.14
C ILE A 13 10.30 -3.01 -5.85
N ILE A 14 11.03 -2.17 -5.12
CA ILE A 14 12.16 -1.38 -5.64
C ILE A 14 13.24 -2.32 -6.17
N ASP A 15 13.73 -3.25 -5.35
CA ASP A 15 14.81 -4.19 -5.70
C ASP A 15 14.50 -5.00 -6.96
N LYS A 16 13.29 -5.56 -7.03
CA LYS A 16 12.85 -6.32 -8.21
C LYS A 16 12.87 -5.44 -9.45
N THR A 17 12.35 -4.23 -9.34
CA THR A 17 12.21 -3.32 -10.48
C THR A 17 13.58 -2.81 -10.93
N GLU A 18 14.51 -2.53 -10.00
CA GLU A 18 15.90 -2.14 -10.30
C GLU A 18 16.72 -3.24 -10.98
N ILE A 19 16.55 -4.51 -10.59
CA ILE A 19 17.22 -5.64 -11.25
C ILE A 19 16.87 -5.69 -12.74
N TYR A 20 15.64 -5.38 -13.12
CA TYR A 20 15.22 -5.32 -14.52
C TYR A 20 15.74 -4.08 -15.28
N GLY A 21 16.20 -3.05 -14.57
CA GLY A 21 16.59 -1.75 -15.15
C GLY A 21 18.08 -1.50 -15.28
N ARG A 22 18.94 -2.50 -14.98
CA ARG A 22 20.41 -2.36 -15.06
C ARG A 22 20.94 -2.20 -16.51
N GLU A 23 20.06 -2.15 -17.50
CA GLU A 23 20.36 -1.77 -18.88
C GLU A 23 19.63 -0.46 -19.26
N LEU A 24 20.40 0.58 -19.61
CA LEU A 24 20.04 1.72 -20.50
C LEU A 24 19.29 2.95 -19.92
N GLY A 25 19.77 4.15 -20.27
CA GLY A 25 19.35 5.43 -19.69
C GLY A 25 17.90 5.89 -19.94
N ILE A 26 17.25 5.54 -21.06
CA ILE A 26 15.81 5.82 -21.26
C ILE A 26 14.96 4.91 -20.37
N VAL A 27 15.43 3.68 -20.13
CA VAL A 27 14.74 2.69 -19.28
C VAL A 27 14.62 3.20 -17.85
N GLY A 28 15.62 3.94 -17.32
CA GLY A 28 15.58 4.49 -15.97
C GLY A 28 14.36 5.38 -15.65
N LYS A 29 13.88 6.19 -16.60
CA LYS A 29 12.64 6.99 -16.40
C LYS A 29 11.40 6.11 -16.32
N TYR A 30 11.29 5.12 -17.21
CA TYR A 30 10.18 4.15 -17.19
C TYR A 30 10.25 3.24 -15.97
N LEU A 31 11.45 2.95 -15.48
CA LEU A 31 11.69 2.21 -14.27
C LEU A 31 11.15 2.96 -13.05
N ASN A 32 11.47 4.25 -12.94
CA ASN A 32 10.96 5.09 -11.84
C ASN A 32 9.42 5.19 -11.87
N ILE A 33 8.82 5.37 -13.05
CA ILE A 33 7.36 5.38 -13.21
C ILE A 33 6.76 4.03 -12.78
N ASN A 34 7.36 2.91 -13.19
CA ASN A 34 6.92 1.57 -12.79
C ASN A 34 7.05 1.34 -11.29
N ILE A 35 8.15 1.77 -10.66
CA ILE A 35 8.34 1.68 -9.20
C ILE A 35 7.21 2.45 -8.50
N LYS A 36 6.99 3.72 -8.88
CA LYS A 36 5.92 4.55 -8.30
C LYS A 36 4.55 3.91 -8.44
N SER A 37 4.23 3.38 -9.62
CA SER A 37 2.95 2.69 -9.87
C SER A 37 2.81 1.42 -9.03
N ASN A 38 3.86 0.63 -8.90
CA ASN A 38 3.82 -0.62 -8.13
C ASN A 38 3.68 -0.36 -6.63
N ILE A 39 4.38 0.66 -6.11
CA ILE A 39 4.21 1.09 -4.71
C ILE A 39 2.77 1.58 -4.50
N LYS A 40 2.21 2.38 -5.42
CA LYS A 40 0.83 2.85 -5.32
C LYS A 40 -0.18 1.69 -5.32
N ASN A 41 -0.05 0.72 -6.23
CA ASN A 41 -0.90 -0.48 -6.25
C ASN A 41 -0.82 -1.28 -4.94
N TYR A 42 0.37 -1.38 -4.35
CA TYR A 42 0.55 -2.04 -3.06
C TYR A 42 -0.15 -1.27 -1.93
N LEU A 43 -0.02 0.06 -1.91
CA LEU A 43 -0.73 0.90 -0.95
C LEU A 43 -2.24 0.79 -1.13
N ASP A 44 -2.75 0.81 -2.36
CA ASP A 44 -4.18 0.60 -2.65
C ASP A 44 -4.67 -0.76 -2.11
N MET A 45 -3.92 -1.83 -2.33
CA MET A 45 -4.27 -3.16 -1.82
C MET A 45 -4.31 -3.21 -0.29
N ILE A 46 -3.34 -2.61 0.40
CA ILE A 46 -3.35 -2.58 1.87
C ILE A 46 -4.47 -1.67 2.36
N TYR A 47 -4.70 -0.55 1.66
CA TYR A 47 -5.73 0.42 1.97
C TYR A 47 -7.13 -0.18 1.92
N GLU A 48 -7.46 -0.92 0.85
CA GLU A 48 -8.72 -1.66 0.69
C GLU A 48 -8.98 -2.64 1.83
N ARG A 49 -7.91 -3.20 2.42
CA ARG A 49 -7.98 -4.13 3.55
C ARG A 49 -7.97 -3.43 4.92
N ARG A 50 -8.14 -2.10 4.95
CA ARG A 50 -8.00 -1.26 6.16
C ARG A 50 -6.67 -1.50 6.88
N GLY A 51 -5.62 -1.77 6.13
CA GLY A 51 -4.38 -2.33 6.66
C GLY A 51 -3.44 -1.31 7.30
N PHE A 52 -3.60 0.00 7.06
CA PHE A 52 -2.74 1.02 7.68
C PHE A 52 -3.51 2.25 8.15
N SER A 53 -3.04 2.87 9.25
CA SER A 53 -3.53 4.16 9.73
C SER A 53 -2.89 5.34 8.97
N ARG A 54 -3.40 6.56 9.19
CA ARG A 54 -2.80 7.78 8.66
C ARG A 54 -1.36 7.96 9.15
N GLU A 55 -1.07 7.65 10.41
CA GLU A 55 0.28 7.73 10.97
C GLU A 55 1.23 6.73 10.30
N GLU A 56 0.77 5.49 10.08
CA GLU A 56 1.55 4.47 9.36
C GLU A 56 1.82 4.90 7.91
N LEU A 57 0.84 5.52 7.24
CA LEU A 57 1.02 6.09 5.90
C LEU A 57 2.06 7.22 5.90
N VAL A 58 2.03 8.12 6.89
CA VAL A 58 3.04 9.19 7.03
C VAL A 58 4.45 8.61 7.21
N ILE A 59 4.60 7.53 7.97
CA ILE A 59 5.89 6.84 8.13
C ILE A 59 6.36 6.29 6.78
N ILE A 60 5.48 5.61 6.04
CA ILE A 60 5.80 5.05 4.71
C ILE A 60 6.23 6.15 3.73
N ILE A 61 5.51 7.27 3.67
CA ILE A 61 5.84 8.40 2.77
C ILE A 61 7.22 8.98 3.10
N LYS A 62 7.54 9.12 4.40
CA LYS A 62 8.85 9.63 4.83
C LYS A 62 9.99 8.71 4.41
N GLU A 63 9.78 7.40 4.52
CA GLU A 63 10.79 6.39 4.17
C GLU A 63 11.05 6.34 2.65
N PHE A 64 10.01 6.53 1.83
CA PHE A 64 10.10 6.42 0.36
C PHE A 64 9.81 7.75 -0.35
N ASN A 65 10.31 8.86 0.18
CA ASN A 65 10.04 10.22 -0.32
C ASN A 65 10.53 10.47 -1.77
N ASP A 66 11.49 9.68 -2.26
CA ASP A 66 11.96 9.70 -3.65
C ASP A 66 10.89 9.16 -4.63
N TYR A 67 9.97 8.35 -4.12
CA TYR A 67 8.93 7.67 -4.89
C TYR A 67 7.52 8.18 -4.57
N LEU A 68 7.28 8.61 -3.33
CA LEU A 68 5.97 9.02 -2.82
C LEU A 68 5.96 10.50 -2.44
N GLY A 69 4.92 11.21 -2.87
CA GLY A 69 4.62 12.57 -2.41
C GLY A 69 3.62 12.59 -1.26
N TYR A 70 3.53 13.74 -0.58
CA TYR A 70 2.56 13.97 0.48
C TYR A 70 1.13 14.18 -0.04
N ASP A 71 0.95 14.44 -1.33
CA ASP A 71 -0.34 14.51 -2.02
C ASP A 71 -1.16 13.21 -1.86
N ILE A 72 -0.48 12.07 -1.71
CA ILE A 72 -1.13 10.78 -1.47
C ILE A 72 -1.89 10.71 -0.13
N LEU A 73 -1.55 11.58 0.85
CA LEU A 73 -2.30 11.66 2.12
C LEU A 73 -3.71 12.18 1.91
N ASP A 74 -3.93 13.01 0.90
CA ASP A 74 -5.24 13.56 0.58
C ASP A 74 -6.07 12.50 -0.16
N GLU A 75 -5.45 11.73 -1.06
CA GLU A 75 -6.11 10.63 -1.79
C GLU A 75 -6.66 9.54 -0.85
N TYR A 76 -5.94 9.21 0.22
CA TYR A 76 -6.38 8.23 1.21
C TYR A 76 -7.14 8.87 2.39
N GLY A 77 -6.98 10.17 2.62
CA GLY A 77 -7.59 10.91 3.74
C GLY A 77 -9.12 10.92 3.68
N ASP A 78 -9.68 11.25 2.52
CA ASP A 78 -11.15 11.33 2.32
C ASP A 78 -11.87 10.02 2.64
N LYS A 79 -11.19 8.88 2.43
CA LYS A 79 -11.74 7.55 2.67
C LYS A 79 -11.33 6.98 4.05
N MET A 80 -10.27 7.47 4.69
CA MET A 80 -9.88 7.08 6.06
C MET A 80 -10.84 7.69 7.10
N ASP A 81 -11.26 8.94 6.91
CA ASP A 81 -12.20 9.60 7.83
C ASP A 81 -13.60 8.97 7.77
N SER A 82 -13.99 8.42 6.61
CA SER A 82 -15.22 7.61 6.46
C SER A 82 -15.24 6.37 7.38
N LEU A 83 -14.07 5.86 7.81
CA LEU A 83 -13.96 4.64 8.62
C LEU A 83 -13.99 4.91 10.13
N LEU A 84 -13.72 6.14 10.57
CA LEU A 84 -13.94 6.53 11.97
C LEU A 84 -15.43 6.54 12.35
N ASN A 85 -16.32 6.54 11.36
CA ASN A 85 -17.77 6.44 11.54
C ASN A 85 -18.33 5.01 11.49
N MET A 86 -17.52 4.00 11.13
CA MET A 86 -17.94 2.61 11.26
C MET A 86 -17.50 2.11 12.63
N THR A 87 -18.46 2.02 13.55
CA THR A 87 -18.26 1.43 14.87
C THR A 87 -17.72 0.00 14.73
N SER A 88 -16.93 -0.43 15.70
CA SER A 88 -16.22 -1.73 15.73
C SER A 88 -17.10 -2.97 15.46
N GLU A 89 -18.42 -2.83 15.53
CA GLU A 89 -19.42 -3.88 15.28
C GLU A 89 -19.61 -4.22 13.78
N GLU A 90 -19.34 -3.30 12.85
CA GLU A 90 -19.53 -3.55 11.41
C GLU A 90 -18.34 -4.23 10.73
N ILE A 91 -17.18 -4.28 11.40
CA ILE A 91 -15.95 -4.91 10.90
C ILE A 91 -16.02 -6.44 11.06
N ASP A 92 -16.60 -6.93 12.16
CA ASP A 92 -16.71 -8.36 12.44
C ASP A 92 -17.66 -9.08 11.48
N LEU A 93 -18.70 -8.40 10.99
CA LEU A 93 -19.66 -9.00 10.06
C LEU A 93 -19.06 -9.30 8.67
N ASN A 94 -18.12 -8.48 8.20
CA ASN A 94 -17.49 -8.67 6.89
C ASN A 94 -16.36 -9.73 6.90
N LEU A 95 -15.84 -10.09 8.07
CA LEU A 95 -14.82 -11.14 8.21
C LEU A 95 -15.43 -12.55 8.29
N GLN A 96 -16.67 -12.68 8.77
CA GLN A 96 -17.35 -13.98 8.86
C GLN A 96 -17.84 -14.53 7.52
N ASP A 97 -18.11 -13.68 6.53
CA ASP A 97 -18.55 -14.13 5.20
C ASP A 97 -17.41 -14.72 4.35
N THR A 98 -16.14 -14.42 4.66
CA THR A 98 -14.99 -14.98 3.93
C THR A 98 -14.57 -16.38 4.39
N ASP A 99 -14.89 -16.79 5.62
CA ASP A 99 -14.50 -18.10 6.14
C ASP A 99 -15.44 -19.25 5.70
N ASN A 100 -16.68 -18.94 5.28
CA ASN A 100 -17.65 -19.96 4.84
C ASN A 100 -17.42 -20.49 3.40
N LEU A 101 -16.51 -19.91 2.62
CA LEU A 101 -16.25 -20.33 1.23
C LEU A 101 -15.11 -21.36 1.10
N ASN A 102 -14.39 -21.68 2.17
CA ASN A 102 -13.26 -22.61 2.15
C ASN A 102 -13.58 -24.05 2.61
N GLU A 103 -14.84 -24.37 2.95
CA GLU A 103 -15.23 -25.73 3.40
C GLU A 103 -15.94 -26.59 2.32
N LEU A 104 -15.87 -26.22 1.03
CA LEU A 104 -16.55 -26.96 -0.06
C LEU A 104 -15.63 -27.52 -1.15
N ASN A 105 -14.40 -27.93 -0.83
CA ASN A 105 -13.60 -28.81 -1.70
C ASN A 105 -12.76 -29.83 -0.92
#